data_AF-A0A6S9BMQ7-F1
#
_entry.id   AF-A0A6S9BMQ7-F1
#
_cell.length_a   1.000
_cell.length_b   1.000
_cell.length_c   1.000
_cell.angle_alpha   90.00
_cell.angle_beta   90.00
_cell.angle_gamma   90.00
#
_symmetry.space_group_name_H-M   'P 1'
#
loop_
_entity.id
_entity.type
_entity.pdbx_description
1 polymer ?
#
loop_
_entity_poly.entity_id
_entity_poly.type
_entity_poly.pdbx_seq_one_letter_code
_entity_poly.pdbx_strand_id
1 'polypeptide(L)'
;MLPIDPATTKSRGYILISHDGVSENKESHLPISILFRSSKSQNFVRKQYKSFLSERGGCCKPIEFQDVLRYWTKDGNDNLFVWNILSPQLCRKSEEEEQNFNNLLSLIKRLLSDVPDVPKQLMSLQNTFTKDKKCCEKSSSISVAEAIYVIYLASLRKDQRKEILFADSVSDPEFTKNQLLDEAALVHIALNVSDME
;
A
#
# COMPACT_ATOMS: atom_id res chain seq x y z
N MET A 1 -14.47 -21.92 8.92
CA MET A 1 -15.33 -20.96 9.63
C MET A 1 -14.64 -19.61 9.63
N LEU A 2 -15.34 -18.52 9.31
CA LEU A 2 -14.75 -17.18 9.40
C LEU A 2 -14.47 -16.86 10.88
N PRO A 3 -13.28 -16.34 11.24
CA PRO A 3 -13.02 -15.94 12.62
C PRO A 3 -14.05 -14.91 13.05
N ILE A 4 -14.77 -15.22 14.13
CA ILE A 4 -15.77 -14.34 14.72
C ILE A 4 -15.03 -13.52 15.78
N ASP A 5 -15.09 -12.20 15.65
CA ASP A 5 -14.56 -11.30 16.67
C ASP A 5 -15.35 -11.51 17.99
N PRO A 6 -14.70 -11.93 19.09
CA PRO A 6 -15.39 -12.21 20.34
C PRO A 6 -16.03 -10.97 20.97
N ALA A 7 -15.58 -9.76 20.62
CA ALA A 7 -16.17 -8.51 21.13
C ALA A 7 -17.45 -8.10 20.38
N THR A 8 -17.69 -8.60 19.16
CA THR A 8 -18.81 -8.12 18.32
C THR A 8 -19.66 -9.20 17.67
N THR A 9 -19.32 -10.48 17.85
CA THR A 9 -20.05 -11.68 17.40
C THR A 9 -20.43 -11.71 15.91
N LYS A 10 -19.88 -10.80 15.09
CA LYS A 10 -20.10 -10.72 13.66
C LYS A 10 -18.94 -11.34 12.88
N SER A 11 -19.27 -12.05 11.81
CA SER A 11 -18.32 -12.56 10.83
C SER A 11 -17.76 -11.41 10.00
N ARG A 12 -16.56 -10.95 10.35
CA ARG A 12 -15.85 -9.89 9.61
C ARG A 12 -15.06 -10.54 8.49
N GLY A 13 -15.58 -10.53 7.26
CA GLY A 13 -14.75 -10.79 6.09
C GLY A 13 -13.69 -9.69 6.03
N TYR A 14 -12.52 -9.96 6.61
CA TYR A 14 -11.49 -8.97 6.90
C TYR A 14 -11.11 -8.14 5.66
N ILE A 15 -11.66 -6.92 5.60
CA ILE A 15 -11.17 -5.83 4.77
C ILE A 15 -9.93 -5.30 5.50
N LEU A 16 -8.76 -5.86 5.19
CA LEU A 16 -7.56 -5.76 6.04
C LEU A 16 -6.89 -4.39 6.03
N ILE A 17 -7.32 -3.48 5.16
CA ILE A 17 -6.74 -2.13 5.07
C ILE A 17 -7.82 -1.02 5.02
N SER A 18 -9.11 -1.36 5.14
CA SER A 18 -10.15 -0.32 5.29
C SER A 18 -11.42 -0.88 5.92
N HIS A 19 -11.82 -0.40 7.07
CA HIS A 19 -13.24 -0.42 7.39
C HIS A 19 -13.72 1.01 7.52
N ASP A 20 -14.64 1.38 6.65
CA ASP A 20 -15.50 2.52 6.91
C ASP A 20 -16.89 2.18 6.37
N GLY A 21 -17.89 2.19 7.25
CA GLY A 21 -19.27 1.90 6.87
C GLY A 21 -20.14 1.31 7.98
N VAL A 22 -20.80 2.20 8.72
CA VAL A 22 -22.10 2.01 9.40
C VAL A 22 -22.10 1.17 10.69
N SER A 23 -21.62 1.77 11.77
CA SER A 23 -22.14 1.53 13.12
C SER A 23 -22.03 2.85 13.86
N GLU A 24 -23.14 3.59 13.94
CA GLU A 24 -23.26 4.95 14.50
C GLU A 24 -22.82 5.11 15.97
N ASN A 25 -22.17 4.14 16.61
CA ASN A 25 -21.85 4.20 18.04
C ASN A 25 -20.56 3.49 18.48
N LYS A 26 -19.61 3.15 17.59
CA LYS A 26 -18.32 2.58 18.03
C LYS A 26 -17.16 3.10 17.20
N GLU A 27 -16.33 3.93 17.84
CA GLU A 27 -15.00 4.30 17.35
C GLU A 27 -14.21 3.02 17.02
N SER A 28 -13.82 2.87 15.76
CA SER A 28 -12.93 1.81 15.36
C SER A 28 -11.51 2.18 15.77
N HIS A 29 -10.94 1.51 16.78
CA HIS A 29 -9.56 1.71 17.25
C HIS A 29 -8.48 1.13 16.31
N LEU A 30 -8.83 0.75 15.08
CA LEU A 30 -7.88 0.15 14.13
C LEU A 30 -7.26 1.23 13.24
N PRO A 31 -5.95 1.15 12.95
CA PRO A 31 -5.30 2.04 12.01
C PRO A 31 -5.92 1.89 10.62
N ILE A 32 -6.37 3.02 10.06
CA ILE A 32 -6.97 3.10 8.73
C ILE A 32 -5.88 3.61 7.78
N SER A 33 -5.62 2.85 6.71
CA SER A 33 -4.75 3.33 5.63
C SER A 33 -5.41 4.49 4.90
N ILE A 34 -4.63 5.51 4.57
CA ILE A 34 -5.06 6.62 3.74
C ILE A 34 -4.81 6.39 2.25
N LEU A 35 -3.96 5.41 1.89
CA LEU A 35 -3.55 5.16 0.50
C LEU A 35 -4.26 3.97 -0.14
N PHE A 36 -4.36 2.84 0.55
CA PHE A 36 -4.76 1.57 -0.07
C PHE A 36 -5.82 0.82 0.72
N ARG A 37 -6.51 -0.07 0.03
CA ARG A 37 -7.36 -1.14 0.56
C ARG A 37 -6.80 -2.45 0.07
N SER A 38 -7.03 -3.51 0.82
CA SER A 38 -6.72 -4.85 0.35
C SER A 38 -7.79 -5.83 0.84
N SER A 39 -8.26 -6.68 -0.07
CA SER A 39 -9.34 -7.64 0.12
C SER A 39 -8.80 -9.05 0.28
N LYS A 40 -9.51 -9.91 1.03
CA LYS A 40 -9.19 -11.34 1.15
C LYS A 40 -9.13 -12.07 -0.19
N SER A 41 -9.93 -11.65 -1.17
CA SER A 41 -9.90 -12.21 -2.53
C SER A 41 -8.52 -12.17 -3.18
N GLN A 42 -7.63 -11.28 -2.70
CA GLN A 42 -6.27 -11.10 -3.19
C GLN A 42 -5.25 -12.05 -2.53
N ASN A 43 -5.68 -12.94 -1.62
CA ASN A 43 -4.80 -13.87 -0.87
C ASN A 43 -3.86 -14.65 -1.80
N PHE A 44 -4.38 -15.22 -2.89
CA PHE A 44 -3.58 -15.97 -3.86
C PHE A 44 -2.40 -15.15 -4.42
N VAL A 45 -2.64 -13.90 -4.80
CA VAL A 45 -1.60 -12.99 -5.34
C VAL A 45 -0.58 -12.64 -4.26
N ARG A 46 -1.01 -12.47 -3.01
CA ARG A 46 -0.11 -12.21 -1.87
C ARG A 46 0.80 -13.41 -1.59
N LYS A 47 0.26 -14.64 -1.61
CA LYS A 47 1.05 -15.88 -1.46
C LYS A 47 2.14 -15.97 -2.54
N GLN A 48 1.79 -15.72 -3.80
CA GLN A 48 2.77 -15.72 -4.90
C GLN A 48 3.90 -14.70 -4.68
N TYR A 49 3.54 -13.48 -4.27
CA TYR A 49 4.54 -12.45 -4.02
C TYR A 49 5.43 -12.79 -2.82
N LYS A 50 4.85 -13.37 -1.76
CA LYS A 50 5.62 -13.81 -0.60
C LYS A 50 6.61 -14.94 -0.94
N SER A 51 6.20 -15.90 -1.78
CA SER A 51 7.10 -16.92 -2.32
C SER A 51 8.27 -16.28 -3.07
N PHE A 52 7.98 -15.33 -3.96
CA PHE A 52 9.00 -14.54 -4.65
C PHE A 52 9.96 -13.83 -3.67
N LEU A 53 9.44 -13.16 -2.63
CA LEU A 53 10.26 -12.50 -1.62
C LEU A 53 11.12 -13.49 -0.83
N SER A 54 10.62 -14.71 -0.58
CA SER A 54 11.37 -15.75 0.14
C SER A 54 12.49 -16.34 -0.71
N GLU A 55 12.23 -16.54 -2.01
CA GLU A 55 13.23 -17.00 -2.98
C GLU A 55 14.32 -15.95 -3.22
N ARG A 56 13.94 -14.68 -3.33
CA ARG A 56 14.87 -13.56 -3.58
C ARG A 56 15.63 -13.14 -2.32
N GLY A 57 14.94 -13.11 -1.19
CA GLY A 57 15.47 -12.74 0.13
C GLY A 57 16.20 -13.88 0.86
N GLY A 58 16.35 -15.03 0.21
CA GLY A 58 17.13 -16.17 0.70
C GLY A 58 18.62 -15.82 0.87
N CYS A 59 19.03 -15.73 2.13
CA CYS A 59 20.39 -15.73 2.69
C CYS A 59 21.34 -14.54 2.48
N CYS A 60 21.38 -13.77 1.37
CA CYS A 60 22.45 -12.76 1.24
C CYS A 60 22.17 -11.47 0.45
N LYS A 61 21.03 -11.32 -0.25
CA LYS A 61 20.79 -10.13 -1.07
C LYS A 61 19.67 -9.26 -0.51
N PRO A 62 19.88 -7.94 -0.34
CA PRO A 62 18.80 -7.03 0.00
C PRO A 62 17.77 -7.02 -1.14
N ILE A 63 16.49 -6.89 -0.79
CA ILE A 63 15.43 -6.68 -1.77
C ILE A 63 15.62 -5.28 -2.34
N GLU A 64 15.87 -5.17 -3.64
CA GLU A 64 15.98 -3.89 -4.33
C GLU A 64 14.62 -3.48 -4.91
N PHE A 65 14.42 -2.16 -5.08
CA PHE A 65 13.20 -1.66 -5.71
C PHE A 65 12.97 -2.26 -7.11
N GLN A 66 14.06 -2.46 -7.89
CA GLN A 66 14.00 -3.01 -9.24
C GLN A 66 13.47 -4.46 -9.27
N ASP A 67 13.74 -5.25 -8.23
CA ASP A 67 13.19 -6.60 -8.12
C ASP A 67 11.67 -6.57 -7.93
N VAL A 68 11.19 -5.69 -7.06
CA VAL A 68 9.76 -5.49 -6.79
C VAL A 68 9.05 -4.92 -8.02
N LEU A 69 9.68 -3.96 -8.70
CA LEU A 69 9.18 -3.36 -9.94
C LEU A 69 8.98 -4.40 -11.04
N ARG A 70 9.98 -5.25 -11.29
CA ARG A 70 9.89 -6.31 -12.31
C ARG A 70 8.80 -7.32 -12.00
N TYR A 71 8.69 -7.74 -10.73
CA TYR A 71 7.63 -8.66 -10.32
C TYR A 71 6.23 -8.10 -10.60
N TRP A 72 5.97 -6.85 -10.18
CA TRP A 72 4.66 -6.23 -10.29
C TRP A 72 4.32 -5.70 -11.67
N THR A 73 5.31 -5.57 -12.55
CA THR A 73 5.08 -5.21 -13.96
C THR A 73 5.12 -6.43 -14.89
N LYS A 74 5.35 -7.64 -14.34
CA LYS A 74 5.62 -8.85 -15.13
C LYS A 74 6.72 -8.63 -16.18
N ASP A 75 7.84 -8.05 -15.74
CA ASP A 75 8.95 -7.62 -16.60
C ASP A 75 8.52 -6.64 -17.70
N GLY A 76 7.58 -5.74 -17.37
CA GLY A 76 7.00 -4.75 -18.29
C GLY A 76 5.85 -5.24 -19.16
N ASN A 77 5.45 -6.51 -19.07
CA ASN A 77 4.34 -7.06 -19.88
C ASN A 77 2.95 -6.71 -19.33
N ASP A 78 2.83 -6.41 -18.04
CA ASP A 78 1.57 -6.00 -17.40
C ASP A 78 1.83 -4.93 -16.33
N ASN A 79 1.81 -3.67 -16.76
CA ASN A 79 2.03 -2.52 -15.89
C ASN A 79 0.88 -2.24 -14.91
N LEU A 80 -0.25 -2.95 -15.00
CA LEU A 80 -1.41 -2.76 -14.11
C LEU A 80 -1.57 -3.89 -13.10
N PHE A 81 -0.73 -4.93 -13.18
CA PHE A 81 -0.82 -6.11 -12.32
C PHE A 81 -0.75 -5.79 -10.82
N VAL A 82 -0.10 -4.69 -10.42
CA VAL A 82 -0.04 -4.21 -9.02
C VAL A 82 -1.43 -3.98 -8.41
N TRP A 83 -2.44 -3.63 -9.22
CA TRP A 83 -3.79 -3.39 -8.71
C TRP A 83 -4.52 -4.68 -8.30
N ASN A 84 -3.96 -5.85 -8.61
CA ASN A 84 -4.47 -7.13 -8.14
C ASN A 84 -4.18 -7.39 -6.66
N ILE A 85 -3.27 -6.63 -6.03
CA ILE A 85 -2.96 -6.76 -4.59
C ILE A 85 -3.45 -5.59 -3.73
N LEU A 86 -3.49 -4.38 -4.28
CA LEU A 86 -3.92 -3.17 -3.57
C LEU A 86 -4.94 -2.41 -4.41
N SER A 87 -5.92 -1.80 -3.76
CA SER A 87 -6.89 -0.91 -4.39
C SER A 87 -6.76 0.48 -3.78
N PRO A 88 -6.55 1.56 -4.55
CA PRO A 88 -6.43 2.91 -3.99
C PRO A 88 -7.65 3.34 -3.15
N GLN A 89 -7.42 4.08 -2.07
CA GLN A 89 -8.46 4.80 -1.33
C GLN A 89 -8.68 6.17 -1.97
N LEU A 90 -9.73 6.28 -2.79
CA LEU A 90 -10.02 7.48 -3.57
C LEU A 90 -11.03 8.43 -2.90
N CYS A 91 -11.54 8.06 -1.72
CA CYS A 91 -12.59 8.80 -1.04
C CYS A 91 -12.09 9.39 0.27
N ARG A 92 -11.93 10.72 0.27
CA ARG A 92 -11.53 11.51 1.44
C ARG A 92 -12.74 12.27 1.95
N LYS A 93 -12.90 12.29 3.27
CA LYS A 93 -14.04 12.87 3.97
C LYS A 93 -13.74 14.27 4.48
N SER A 94 -12.47 14.63 4.68
CA SER A 94 -12.06 15.95 5.18
C SER A 94 -10.93 16.58 4.36
N GLU A 95 -10.78 17.91 4.47
CA GLU A 95 -9.65 18.65 3.88
C GLU A 95 -8.30 18.24 4.49
N GLU A 96 -8.29 17.89 5.79
CA GLU A 96 -7.10 17.40 6.47
C GLU A 96 -6.62 16.07 5.88
N GLU A 97 -7.54 15.13 5.63
CA GLU A 97 -7.22 13.86 4.95
C GLU A 97 -6.70 14.11 3.53
N GLU A 98 -7.26 15.09 2.82
CA GLU A 98 -6.80 15.51 1.50
C GLU A 98 -5.37 16.07 1.54
N GLN A 99 -5.06 16.93 2.52
CA GLN A 99 -3.73 17.47 2.70
C GLN A 99 -2.72 16.38 3.08
N ASN A 100 -3.07 15.51 4.03
CA ASN A 100 -2.19 14.42 4.46
C ASN A 100 -1.90 13.45 3.32
N PHE A 101 -2.90 13.13 2.51
CA PHE A 101 -2.72 12.32 1.32
C PHE A 101 -1.79 12.99 0.30
N ASN A 102 -1.99 14.28 0.01
CA ASN A 102 -1.16 15.01 -0.95
C ASN A 102 0.29 15.13 -0.47
N ASN A 103 0.50 15.40 0.82
CA ASN A 103 1.83 15.42 1.46
C ASN A 103 2.52 14.06 1.28
N LEU A 104 1.79 12.97 1.52
CA LEU A 104 2.32 11.62 1.40
C LEU A 104 2.70 11.27 -0.05
N LEU A 105 1.85 11.60 -1.03
CA LEU A 105 2.20 11.40 -2.43
C LEU A 105 3.38 12.27 -2.87
N SER A 106 3.48 13.50 -2.37
CA SER A 106 4.63 14.37 -2.65
C SER A 106 5.93 13.75 -2.13
N LEU A 107 5.93 13.23 -0.91
CA LEU A 107 7.04 12.48 -0.32
C LEU A 107 7.40 11.26 -1.20
N ILE A 108 6.43 10.43 -1.57
CA ILE A 108 6.68 9.24 -2.41
C ILE A 108 7.28 9.63 -3.76
N LYS A 109 6.77 10.68 -4.42
CA LYS A 109 7.30 11.16 -5.70
C LYS A 109 8.75 11.63 -5.59
N ARG A 110 9.09 12.32 -4.51
CA ARG A 110 10.47 12.74 -4.25
C ARG A 110 11.39 11.54 -4.00
N LEU A 111 10.95 10.58 -3.19
CA LEU A 111 11.74 9.36 -2.99
C LEU A 111 11.93 8.58 -4.30
N LEU A 112 10.90 8.56 -5.16
CA LEU A 112 10.98 7.93 -6.48
C LEU A 112 11.89 8.68 -7.46
N SER A 113 12.10 10.00 -7.33
CA SER A 113 13.02 10.72 -8.20
C SER A 113 14.48 10.34 -7.98
N ASP A 114 14.81 9.82 -6.80
CA ASP A 114 16.15 9.36 -6.45
C ASP A 114 16.39 7.89 -6.87
N VAL A 115 15.34 7.18 -7.29
CA VAL A 115 15.44 5.79 -7.74
C VAL A 115 15.81 5.75 -9.22
N PRO A 116 16.93 5.10 -9.61
CA PRO A 116 17.31 4.99 -11.01
C PRO A 116 16.32 4.11 -11.78
N ASP A 117 16.15 4.42 -13.07
CA ASP A 117 15.45 3.59 -14.06
C ASP A 117 13.97 3.30 -13.78
N VAL A 118 13.25 4.21 -13.11
CA VAL A 118 11.78 4.13 -13.03
C VAL A 118 11.18 4.52 -14.39
N PRO A 119 10.46 3.63 -15.10
CA PRO A 119 9.87 3.97 -16.38
C PRO A 119 8.84 5.09 -16.22
N LYS A 120 9.00 6.21 -16.95
CA LYS A 120 8.12 7.39 -16.88
C LYS A 120 6.64 7.06 -17.09
N GLN A 121 6.37 6.04 -17.90
CA GLN A 121 5.02 5.52 -18.14
C GLN A 121 4.34 5.00 -16.85
N LEU A 122 5.08 4.46 -15.88
CA LEU A 122 4.49 4.02 -14.61
C LEU A 122 4.11 5.18 -13.68
N MET A 123 4.74 6.35 -13.85
CA MET A 123 4.41 7.58 -13.12
C MET A 123 3.10 8.21 -13.62
N SER A 124 2.73 7.96 -14.87
CA SER A 124 1.48 8.46 -15.48
C SER A 124 0.34 7.44 -15.46
N LEU A 125 0.65 6.14 -15.39
CA LEU A 125 -0.36 5.08 -15.29
C LEU A 125 -1.02 5.11 -13.91
N GLN A 126 -2.34 5.22 -13.92
CA GLN A 126 -3.17 5.29 -12.74
C GLN A 126 -4.27 4.24 -12.85
N ASN A 127 -4.80 3.83 -11.70
CA ASN A 127 -5.95 2.95 -11.70
C ASN A 127 -7.20 3.71 -12.17
N THR A 128 -7.71 3.40 -13.37
CA THR A 128 -8.95 3.96 -13.90
C THR A 128 -10.20 3.17 -13.50
N PHE A 129 -10.12 2.22 -12.54
CA PHE A 129 -11.26 1.46 -12.00
C PHE A 129 -12.26 2.38 -11.26
N THR A 130 -12.93 3.23 -12.02
CA THR A 130 -14.12 4.01 -11.68
C THR A 130 -15.34 3.16 -12.03
N LYS A 131 -15.54 2.05 -11.33
CA LYS A 131 -16.80 1.30 -11.47
C LYS A 131 -17.96 1.86 -10.64
N ASP A 132 -17.71 2.73 -9.66
CA ASP A 132 -18.77 3.38 -8.88
C ASP A 132 -18.64 4.92 -8.89
N LYS A 133 -19.14 5.52 -9.99
CA LYS A 133 -19.13 6.95 -10.32
C LYS A 133 -19.96 7.87 -9.39
N LYS A 134 -20.19 7.55 -8.12
CA LYS A 134 -21.12 8.36 -7.28
C LYS A 134 -20.63 8.88 -5.96
N CYS A 135 -19.45 8.49 -5.45
CA CYS A 135 -19.10 8.86 -4.09
C CYS A 135 -18.14 10.05 -3.93
N CYS A 136 -17.26 10.34 -4.91
CA CYS A 136 -16.12 11.24 -4.67
C CYS A 136 -15.76 12.06 -5.93
N GLU A 137 -16.04 13.37 -5.93
CA GLU A 137 -15.82 14.28 -7.07
C GLU A 137 -14.36 14.76 -7.20
N LYS A 138 -13.54 14.62 -6.15
CA LYS A 138 -12.11 14.94 -6.17
C LYS A 138 -11.28 13.67 -6.16
N SER A 139 -10.88 13.18 -7.33
CA SER A 139 -10.02 12.00 -7.45
C SER A 139 -8.54 12.41 -7.49
N SER A 140 -7.87 12.57 -6.34
CA SER A 140 -6.41 12.46 -6.38
C SER A 140 -6.08 10.98 -6.57
N SER A 141 -5.31 10.70 -7.61
CA SER A 141 -4.96 9.35 -8.03
C SER A 141 -3.58 8.96 -7.56
N ILE A 142 -3.40 7.65 -7.36
CA ILE A 142 -2.10 7.04 -7.06
C ILE A 142 -1.59 6.41 -8.35
N SER A 143 -0.34 6.70 -8.71
CA SER A 143 0.31 6.09 -9.87
C SER A 143 0.76 4.65 -9.57
N VAL A 144 0.99 3.86 -10.62
CA VAL A 144 1.53 2.50 -10.48
C VAL A 144 2.87 2.53 -9.76
N ALA A 145 3.76 3.45 -10.13
CA ALA A 145 5.07 3.57 -9.50
C ALA A 145 4.97 3.89 -7.99
N GLU A 146 4.07 4.78 -7.60
CA GLU A 146 3.79 5.11 -6.20
C GLU A 146 3.30 3.88 -5.41
N ALA A 147 2.37 3.11 -5.99
CA ALA A 147 1.86 1.90 -5.36
C ALA A 147 2.95 0.82 -5.20
N ILE A 148 3.76 0.59 -6.24
CA ILE A 148 4.89 -0.34 -6.20
C ILE A 148 5.92 0.10 -5.16
N TYR A 149 6.17 1.40 -5.01
CA TYR A 149 7.10 1.92 -4.01
C TYR A 149 6.65 1.62 -2.58
N VAL A 150 5.36 1.80 -2.28
CA VAL A 150 4.84 1.44 -0.95
C VAL A 150 4.91 -0.07 -0.70
N ILE A 151 4.67 -0.90 -1.72
CA ILE A 151 4.86 -2.36 -1.61
C ILE A 151 6.34 -2.71 -1.40
N TYR A 152 7.26 -2.02 -2.07
CA TYR A 152 8.70 -2.17 -1.86
C TYR A 152 9.06 -1.89 -0.40
N LEU A 153 8.65 -0.73 0.14
CA LEU A 153 8.86 -0.42 1.56
C LEU A 153 8.26 -1.49 2.48
N ALA A 154 7.06 -1.98 2.19
CA ALA A 154 6.42 -3.06 2.93
C ALA A 154 7.18 -4.40 2.89
N SER A 155 8.00 -4.61 1.85
CA SER A 155 8.82 -5.81 1.65
C SER A 155 10.13 -5.76 2.44
N LEU A 156 10.55 -4.57 2.89
CA LEU A 156 11.76 -4.37 3.69
C LEU A 156 11.54 -4.63 5.18
N ARG A 157 12.63 -4.82 5.94
CA ARG A 157 12.59 -4.82 7.41
C ARG A 157 12.27 -3.44 7.96
N LYS A 158 11.70 -3.37 9.16
CA LYS A 158 11.29 -2.12 9.81
C LYS A 158 12.44 -1.09 9.90
N ASP A 159 13.65 -1.55 10.23
CA ASP A 159 14.81 -0.67 10.40
C ASP A 159 15.29 -0.09 9.07
N GLN A 160 15.26 -0.88 7.99
CA GLN A 160 15.60 -0.43 6.64
C GLN A 160 14.63 0.63 6.12
N ARG A 161 13.33 0.48 6.41
CA ARG A 161 12.32 1.49 6.03
C ARG A 161 12.61 2.82 6.72
N LYS A 162 12.98 2.77 8.02
CA LYS A 162 13.34 3.96 8.78
C LYS A 162 14.60 4.61 8.22
N GLU A 163 15.63 3.83 7.93
CA GLU A 163 16.88 4.33 7.35
C GLU A 163 16.63 5.10 6.04
N ILE A 164 15.78 4.58 5.15
CA ILE A 164 15.42 5.24 3.88
C ILE A 164 14.68 6.57 4.14
N LEU A 165 13.69 6.59 5.03
CA LEU A 165 12.84 7.77 5.23
C LEU A 165 13.47 8.86 6.10
N PHE A 166 14.40 8.48 6.97
CA PHE A 166 15.09 9.38 7.89
C PHE A 166 16.52 9.68 7.45
N ALA A 167 16.91 9.31 6.23
CA ALA A 167 18.14 9.79 5.61
C ALA A 167 18.17 11.32 5.54
N ASP A 168 19.35 11.92 5.68
CA ASP A 168 19.55 13.38 5.72
C ASP A 168 19.07 14.09 4.44
N SER A 169 18.96 13.37 3.32
CA SER A 169 18.43 13.88 2.06
C SER A 169 16.90 14.14 2.07
N VAL A 170 16.17 13.54 3.01
CA VAL A 170 14.71 13.63 3.07
C VAL A 170 14.30 14.71 4.07
N SER A 171 13.93 15.88 3.57
CA SER A 171 13.57 17.04 4.40
C SER A 171 12.09 17.12 4.82
N ASP A 172 11.29 16.08 4.56
CA ASP A 172 9.85 16.08 4.91
C ASP A 172 9.60 16.12 6.43
N PRO A 173 8.45 16.66 6.86
CA PRO A 173 8.04 16.59 8.25
C PRO A 173 8.03 15.15 8.78
N GLU A 174 8.50 14.96 10.00
CA GLU A 174 8.55 13.66 10.67
C GLU A 174 7.19 12.95 10.68
N PHE A 175 6.11 13.71 10.86
CA PHE A 175 4.75 13.20 10.76
C PHE A 175 4.45 12.50 9.42
N THR A 176 4.87 13.09 8.28
CA THR A 176 4.61 12.52 6.95
C THR A 176 5.45 11.25 6.73
N LYS A 177 6.69 11.24 7.23
CA LYS A 177 7.56 10.06 7.21
C LYS A 177 6.98 8.91 8.03
N ASN A 178 6.48 9.21 9.23
CA ASN A 178 5.83 8.22 10.09
C ASN A 178 4.54 7.69 9.47
N GLN A 179 3.74 8.55 8.84
CA GLN A 179 2.55 8.10 8.08
C GLN A 179 2.95 7.11 6.97
N LEU A 180 4.02 7.37 6.21
CA LEU A 180 4.49 6.44 5.18
C LEU A 180 4.96 5.10 5.75
N LEU A 181 5.60 5.11 6.93
CA LEU A 181 5.97 3.88 7.64
C LEU A 181 4.74 3.07 8.04
N ASP A 182 3.69 3.73 8.53
CA ASP A 182 2.44 3.09 8.93
C ASP A 182 1.72 2.50 7.72
N GLU A 183 1.66 3.21 6.59
CA GLU A 183 1.12 2.67 5.33
C GLU A 183 1.88 1.43 4.87
N ALA A 184 3.22 1.46 4.88
CA ALA A 184 4.04 0.31 4.54
C ALA A 184 3.84 -0.85 5.54
N ALA A 185 3.62 -0.56 6.83
CA ALA A 185 3.32 -1.56 7.83
C ALA A 185 1.96 -2.23 7.61
N LEU A 186 0.93 -1.47 7.23
CA LEU A 186 -0.40 -2.01 6.90
C LEU A 186 -0.35 -2.92 5.68
N VAL A 187 0.37 -2.52 4.62
CA VAL A 187 0.60 -3.38 3.44
C VAL A 187 1.38 -4.64 3.82
N HIS A 188 2.40 -4.52 4.68
CA HIS A 188 3.16 -5.67 5.17
C HIS A 188 2.29 -6.66 5.97
N ILE A 189 1.40 -6.15 6.84
CA ILE A 189 0.44 -6.98 7.58
C ILE A 189 -0.49 -7.68 6.60
N ALA A 190 -1.03 -6.97 5.61
CA ALA A 190 -1.88 -7.58 4.60
C ALA A 190 -1.16 -8.69 3.83
N LEU A 191 0.11 -8.50 3.49
CA LEU A 191 0.96 -9.50 2.85
C LEU A 191 1.16 -10.77 3.69
N ASN A 192 1.21 -10.68 5.02
CA ASN A 192 1.45 -11.83 5.89
C ASN A 192 0.16 -12.53 6.34
N VAL A 193 -0.97 -11.83 6.39
CA VAL A 193 -2.24 -12.45 6.83
C VAL A 193 -2.72 -13.54 5.85
N SER A 194 -2.14 -13.63 4.65
CA SER A 194 -2.35 -14.77 3.73
C SER A 194 -1.93 -16.13 4.30
N ASP A 195 -1.11 -16.17 5.35
CA ASP A 195 -0.61 -17.43 5.93
C ASP A 195 -1.59 -18.11 6.91
N MET A 196 -2.63 -17.42 7.37
CA MET A 196 -3.54 -17.92 8.42
C MET A 196 -4.72 -18.75 7.90
N GLU A 197 -4.61 -19.34 6.71
CA GLU A 197 -5.63 -20.21 6.10
C GLU A 197 -5.04 -21.55 5.66
#